data_AF-A0A367EFV1-F1
#
_entry.id   AF-A0A367EFV1-F1
#
_cell.length_a   1.000
_cell.length_b   1.000
_cell.length_c   1.000
_cell.angle_alpha   90.00
_cell.angle_beta   90.00
_cell.angle_gamma   90.00
#
_symmetry.space_group_name_H-M   'P 1'
#
loop_
_entity.id
_entity.type
_entity.pdbx_description
1 polymer ?
#
loop_
_entity_poly.entity_id
_entity_poly.type
_entity_poly.pdbx_seq_one_letter_code
_entity_poly.pdbx_strand_id
1 'polypeptide(L)' 'MGEHSKPDGMGYVRTALVWVAGHKKTILAFAAGVIAAVSAVKPDFPASAVMGALHALLGV' A
#
# COMPACT_ATOMS: atom_id res chain seq x y z
N MET A 1 -35.41 -13.42 10.11
CA MET A 1 -34.06 -12.89 10.44
C MET A 1 -33.05 -13.80 9.77
N GLY A 2 -32.46 -13.43 8.63
CA GLY A 2 -31.58 -14.37 7.91
C GLY A 2 -30.80 -13.83 6.73
N GLU A 3 -30.93 -12.55 6.38
CA GLU A 3 -30.14 -11.92 5.31
C GLU A 3 -29.36 -10.75 5.90
N HIS A 4 -28.34 -11.04 6.70
CA HIS A 4 -27.38 -10.01 7.06
C HIS A 4 -25.97 -10.59 6.95
N SER A 5 -25.17 -9.90 6.15
CA SER A 5 -23.72 -10.09 6.02
C SER A 5 -23.26 -11.28 5.18
N LYS A 6 -23.72 -11.36 3.91
CA LYS A 6 -22.74 -11.73 2.88
C LYS A 6 -21.76 -10.56 2.82
N PRO A 7 -20.46 -10.77 3.06
CA PRO A 7 -19.53 -9.68 2.98
C PRO A 7 -19.51 -9.19 1.54
N ASP A 8 -20.13 -8.04 1.32
CA ASP A 8 -20.10 -7.36 0.05
C ASP A 8 -18.63 -7.07 -0.25
N GLY A 9 -18.07 -7.57 -1.35
CA GLY A 9 -16.64 -7.42 -1.66
C GLY A 9 -16.20 -5.95 -1.64
N MET A 10 -17.15 -5.05 -1.90
CA MET A 10 -17.01 -3.60 -1.78
C MET A 10 -16.68 -3.13 -0.35
N GLY A 11 -17.20 -3.81 0.68
CA GLY A 11 -16.96 -3.49 2.09
C GLY A 11 -15.53 -3.76 2.54
N TYR A 12 -14.92 -4.85 2.06
CA TYR A 12 -13.51 -5.14 2.33
C TYR A 12 -12.58 -4.15 1.64
N VAL A 13 -12.86 -3.82 0.36
CA VAL A 13 -12.09 -2.81 -0.38
C VAL A 13 -12.17 -1.46 0.33
N ARG A 14 -13.35 -1.05 0.77
CA ARG A 14 -13.52 0.21 1.51
C ARG A 14 -12.77 0.21 2.83
N THR A 15 -12.82 -0.89 3.58
CA THR A 15 -12.09 -1.04 4.84
C THR A 15 -10.57 -0.98 4.63
N ALA A 16 -10.07 -1.65 3.60
CA ALA A 16 -8.67 -1.60 3.22
C ALA A 16 -8.23 -0.18 2.83
N LEU A 17 -9.03 0.54 2.04
CA LEU A 17 -8.74 1.93 1.66
C LEU A 17 -8.72 2.86 2.87
N VAL A 18 -9.66 2.72 3.81
CA VAL A 18 -9.67 3.50 5.06
C VAL A 18 -8.43 3.20 5.90
N TRP A 19 -8.06 1.93 6.03
CA TRP A 19 -6.86 1.53 6.75
C TRP A 19 -5.60 2.12 6.10
N VAL A 20 -5.46 2.00 4.77
CA VAL A 20 -4.36 2.58 3.99
C VAL A 20 -4.27 4.09 4.18
N ALA A 21 -5.40 4.78 4.12
CA ALA A 21 -5.46 6.22 4.35
C ALA A 21 -5.00 6.64 5.75
N GLY A 22 -5.29 5.82 6.78
CA GLY A 22 -4.82 6.03 8.16
C GLY A 22 -3.36 5.65 8.40
N HIS A 23 -2.77 4.80 7.56
CA HIS A 23 -1.44 4.21 7.79
C HIS A 23 -0.41 4.56 6.70
N LYS A 24 -0.64 5.62 5.92
CA LYS A 24 0.24 6.04 4.80
C LYS A 24 1.72 6.10 5.19
N LYS A 25 2.05 6.65 6.37
CA LYS A 25 3.43 6.74 6.88
C LYS A 25 4.07 5.37 7.11
N THR A 26 3.33 4.43 7.68
CA THR A 26 3.80 3.05 7.91
C THR A 26 4.03 2.32 6.60
N ILE A 27 3.12 2.51 5.62
CA ILE A 27 3.24 1.91 4.29
C ILE A 27 4.47 2.47 3.56
N LEU A 28 4.69 3.79 3.61
CA LEU A 28 5.87 4.42 3.02
C LEU A 28 7.17 3.95 3.68
N ALA A 29 7.21 3.84 5.01
CA ALA A 29 8.38 3.35 5.74
C ALA A 29 8.68 1.89 5.40
N PHE A 30 7.65 1.04 5.34
CA PHE A 30 7.80 -0.36 4.94
C PHE A 30 8.30 -0.47 3.49
N ALA A 31 7.69 0.26 2.56
CA ALA A 31 8.09 0.25 1.16
C ALA A 31 9.52 0.76 0.95
N ALA A 32 9.93 1.81 1.66
CA ALA A 32 11.31 2.28 1.63
C ALA A 32 12.29 1.20 2.10
N GLY A 33 11.96 0.46 3.16
CA GLY A 33 12.76 -0.67 3.63
C GLY A 33 12.85 -1.81 2.61
N VAL A 34 11.73 -2.18 1.99
CA VAL A 34 11.69 -3.20 0.92
C VAL A 34 12.52 -2.75 -0.27
N ILE A 35 12.37 -1.50 -0.71
CA ILE A 35 13.09 -0.96 -1.86
C ILE A 35 14.59 -0.90 -1.59
N ALA A 36 15.01 -0.54 -0.37
CA ALA A 36 16.41 -0.59 0.02
C ALA A 36 16.96 -2.03 -0.04
N ALA A 37 16.23 -3.01 0.48
CA ALA A 37 16.61 -4.42 0.41
C ALA A 37 16.70 -4.94 -1.03
N VAL A 38 15.72 -4.60 -1.88
CA VAL A 38 15.71 -4.98 -3.30
C VAL A 38 16.85 -4.31 -4.04
N SER A 39 17.11 -3.03 -3.79
CA SER A 39 18.20 -2.29 -4.43
C SER A 39 19.58 -2.83 -4.04
N ALA A 40 19.71 -3.41 -2.84
CA ALA A 40 20.94 -4.06 -2.40
C ALA A 40 21.25 -5.35 -3.19
N VAL A 41 20.22 -6.07 -3.65
CA VAL A 41 20.37 -7.30 -4.45
C VAL A 41 20.31 -7.01 -5.96
N LYS A 42 19.63 -5.93 -6.34
CA LYS A 42 19.45 -5.49 -7.73
C LYS A 42 19.65 -3.97 -7.84
N PRO A 43 20.89 -3.50 -8.06
CA PRO A 43 21.19 -2.07 -8.11
C PRO A 43 20.50 -1.35 -9.28
N ASP A 44 20.19 -2.05 -10.37
CA ASP A 44 19.43 -1.49 -11.51
C ASP A 44 17.93 -1.34 -11.24
N PHE A 45 17.47 -1.67 -10.03
CA PHE A 45 16.07 -1.52 -9.67
C PHE A 45 15.68 -0.03 -9.63
N PRO A 46 14.59 0.40 -10.28
CA PRO A 46 14.19 1.80 -10.35
C PRO A 46 13.52 2.26 -9.04
N ALA A 47 14.28 2.26 -7.94
CA ALA A 47 13.83 2.55 -6.58
C ALA A 47 13.08 3.88 -6.45
N SER A 48 13.60 4.94 -7.09
CA SER A 48 13.00 6.27 -7.09
C SER A 48 11.66 6.32 -7.82
N ALA A 49 11.52 5.59 -8.93
CA ALA A 49 10.26 5.50 -9.67
C ALA A 49 9.19 4.75 -8.86
N VAL A 50 9.57 3.69 -8.15
CA VAL A 50 8.64 2.92 -7.32
C VAL A 50 8.20 3.73 -6.09
N MET A 51 9.12 4.43 -5.43
CA MET A 51 8.74 5.35 -4.35
C MET A 51 7.88 6.50 -4.85
N GLY A 52 8.17 7.06 -6.03
CA GLY A 52 7.36 8.10 -6.66
C GLY A 52 5.93 7.63 -6.99
N ALA A 53 5.80 6.43 -7.54
CA ALA A 53 4.50 5.81 -7.80
C ALA A 53 3.72 5.57 -6.50
N LEU A 54 4.40 5.15 -5.42
CA LEU A 54 3.76 4.93 -4.14
C LEU A 54 3.26 6.23 -3.49
N HIS A 55 4.05 7.31 -3.56
CA HIS A 55 3.61 8.64 -3.13
C HIS A 55 2.38 9.11 -3.92
N ALA A 56 2.39 8.96 -5.24
CA ALA A 56 1.24 9.30 -6.10
C ALA A 56 -0.02 8.50 -5.74
N LEU A 57 0.11 7.19 -5.49
CA LEU A 57 -1.00 6.31 -5.10
C LEU A 57 -1.56 6.65 -3.71
N LEU A 58 -0.69 7.07 -2.77
CA LEU A 58 -1.09 7.44 -1.42
C LEU A 58 -1.53 8.90 -1.30
N GLY A 59 -1.33 9.70 -2.35
CA GLY A 59 -1.60 11.14 -2.36
C GLY A 59 -0.76 11.89 -1.33
N VAL A 60 0.54 11.59 -1.28
CA VAL A 60 1.56 12.22 -0.42
C VAL A 60 2.58 12.93 -1.29
#